data_AF-A0AAV4KF54-F1
#
_entry.id   AF-A0AAV4KF54-F1
#
_cell.length_a   1.000
_cell.length_b   1.000
_cell.length_c   1.000
_cell.angle_alpha   90.00
_cell.angle_beta   90.00
_cell.angle_gamma   90.00
#
_symmetry.space_group_name_H-M   'P 1'
#
loop_
_entity.id
_entity.type
_entity.pdbx_description
1 polymer ?
#
loop_
_entity_poly.entity_id
_entity_poly.type
_entity_poly.pdbx_seq_one_letter_code
_entity_poly.pdbx_strand_id
1 'polypeptide(L)'
;MRNDREEAGTGLMSRRPDEKWNGCMTAVIVMLEELGTLVPLTAEEAAARFSAREWTPGGRPRGGVETSWDKDGVGAWIRTSGGGTVSVSFAVWIRDVDESGYFDDLEAVYEEGERVLAGFLPAIERSSFAGRLAEAGRTAEDEDEFIALRRWTLDGRTLTAGVVQHDTDLPVMVVVALEAAPARAGRRGATPAAAGGPSRPSPQARVKPIGFYREMDAHYDAAWGGSVPAPASGEGRYPVAELAGYLASGHPLLDVTELTTDVIGGAFRVPGGSSVLTDGAFVWRADLAEYVGHHRIALPEDFLRAARENGFRVPPADHEVLLPLSVEVSDLLGFRAAP
;
A
#
# COMPACT_ATOMS: atom_id res chain seq x y z
N MET A 1 12.54 -21.27 -64.51
CA MET A 1 13.49 -21.14 -63.39
C MET A 1 12.66 -20.60 -62.22
N ARG A 2 11.96 -21.46 -61.45
CA ARG A 2 12.49 -22.20 -60.28
C ARG A 2 13.43 -21.35 -59.44
N ASN A 3 12.93 -20.87 -58.32
CA ASN A 3 13.66 -20.95 -57.07
C ASN A 3 12.66 -21.17 -55.94
N ASP A 4 12.48 -22.46 -55.64
CA ASP A 4 11.95 -22.96 -54.38
C ASP A 4 12.99 -22.68 -53.30
N ARG A 5 12.58 -22.07 -52.19
CA ARG A 5 13.25 -22.27 -50.91
C ARG A 5 12.17 -22.33 -49.83
N GLU A 6 11.85 -23.56 -49.47
CA GLU A 6 11.30 -23.92 -48.17
C GLU A 6 12.19 -23.34 -47.07
N GLU A 7 11.59 -22.61 -46.14
CA GLU A 7 12.01 -22.65 -44.74
C GLU A 7 10.83 -23.19 -43.92
N ALA A 8 11.03 -24.40 -43.41
CA ALA A 8 10.24 -25.01 -42.36
C ALA A 8 10.76 -24.56 -41.00
N GLY A 9 9.84 -24.34 -40.05
CA GLY A 9 10.13 -24.16 -38.62
C GLY A 9 10.19 -22.68 -38.23
N THR A 10 9.29 -22.14 -37.42
CA THR A 10 8.89 -22.66 -36.12
C THR A 10 7.53 -22.09 -35.76
N GLY A 11 6.61 -22.99 -35.42
CA GLY A 11 5.32 -22.64 -34.84
C GLY A 11 5.51 -22.01 -33.47
N LEU A 12 5.51 -20.69 -33.42
CA LEU A 12 5.02 -19.97 -32.26
C LEU A 12 3.59 -19.56 -32.60
N MET A 13 2.66 -20.47 -32.33
CA MET A 13 1.24 -20.09 -32.23
C MET A 13 1.18 -18.96 -31.21
N SER A 14 1.06 -17.73 -31.71
CA SER A 14 0.63 -16.59 -30.93
C SER A 14 -0.73 -16.97 -30.35
N ARG A 15 -0.76 -17.46 -29.10
CA ARG A 15 -2.00 -17.76 -28.37
C ARG A 15 -2.91 -16.54 -28.48
N ARG A 16 -4.18 -16.78 -28.83
CA ARG A 16 -5.15 -15.69 -29.00
C ARG A 16 -5.31 -14.97 -27.64
N PRO A 17 -5.53 -13.65 -27.62
CA PRO A 17 -5.78 -12.90 -26.38
C PRO A 17 -6.83 -13.55 -25.47
N ASP A 18 -7.88 -14.12 -26.05
CA ASP A 18 -8.96 -14.80 -25.35
C ASP A 18 -8.52 -16.09 -24.63
N GLU A 19 -7.55 -16.82 -25.19
CA GLU A 19 -7.02 -18.06 -24.62
C GLU A 19 -6.13 -17.79 -23.41
N LYS A 20 -5.34 -16.71 -23.47
CA LYS A 20 -4.56 -16.22 -22.33
C LYS A 20 -5.47 -15.76 -21.20
N TRP A 21 -6.50 -14.96 -21.52
CA TRP A 21 -7.51 -14.50 -20.57
C TRP A 21 -8.22 -15.66 -19.85
N ASN A 22 -8.70 -16.66 -20.58
CA ASN A 22 -9.33 -17.85 -19.99
C ASN A 22 -8.37 -18.66 -19.10
N GLY A 23 -7.08 -18.75 -19.47
CA GLY A 23 -6.05 -19.39 -18.65
C GLY A 23 -5.83 -18.68 -17.32
N CYS A 24 -5.68 -17.35 -17.34
CA CYS A 24 -5.55 -16.51 -16.15
C CYS A 24 -6.76 -16.67 -15.20
N MET A 25 -7.98 -16.61 -15.75
CA MET A 25 -9.20 -16.80 -14.97
C MET A 25 -9.24 -18.17 -14.30
N THR A 26 -8.92 -19.22 -15.05
CA THR A 26 -8.93 -20.59 -14.53
C THR A 26 -7.95 -20.76 -13.38
N ALA A 27 -6.73 -20.20 -13.50
CA ALA A 27 -5.72 -20.26 -12.45
C ALA A 27 -6.21 -19.62 -11.15
N VAL A 28 -6.88 -18.47 -11.22
CA VAL A 28 -7.43 -17.78 -10.04
C VAL A 28 -8.60 -18.55 -9.44
N ILE A 29 -9.57 -19.03 -10.24
CA ILE A 29 -10.71 -19.80 -9.72
C ILE A 29 -10.25 -21.06 -8.99
N VAL A 30 -9.29 -21.78 -9.57
CA VAL A 30 -8.69 -22.96 -8.96
C VAL A 30 -7.99 -22.63 -7.63
N MET A 31 -7.26 -21.51 -7.57
CA MET A 31 -6.65 -21.08 -6.31
C MET A 31 -7.70 -20.70 -5.26
N LEU A 32 -8.76 -19.98 -5.64
CA LEU A 32 -9.86 -19.64 -4.72
C LEU A 32 -10.57 -20.89 -4.18
N GLU A 33 -10.76 -21.90 -5.03
CA GLU A 33 -11.29 -23.21 -4.63
C GLU A 33 -10.42 -23.87 -3.57
N GLU A 34 -9.11 -23.97 -3.80
CA GLU A 34 -8.20 -24.61 -2.84
C GLU A 34 -8.09 -23.82 -1.53
N LEU A 35 -7.90 -22.50 -1.62
CA LEU A 35 -7.76 -21.63 -0.45
C LEU A 35 -9.06 -21.63 0.38
N GLY A 36 -10.22 -21.66 -0.28
CA GLY A 36 -11.52 -21.77 0.36
C GLY A 36 -11.73 -23.04 1.18
N THR A 37 -10.93 -24.10 0.95
CA THR A 37 -11.00 -25.35 1.74
C THR A 37 -10.07 -25.40 2.95
N LEU A 38 -9.08 -24.51 3.03
CA LEU A 38 -8.17 -24.45 4.18
C LEU A 38 -8.93 -24.00 5.42
N VAL A 39 -8.66 -24.56 6.60
CA VAL A 39 -9.24 -24.07 7.88
C VAL A 39 -8.21 -24.33 8.99
N PRO A 40 -7.52 -23.30 9.52
CA PRO A 40 -7.61 -21.86 9.17
C PRO A 40 -6.96 -21.53 7.81
N LEU A 41 -7.18 -20.33 7.29
CA LEU A 41 -6.36 -19.80 6.19
C LEU A 41 -5.13 -19.12 6.80
N THR A 42 -3.95 -19.70 6.62
CA THR A 42 -2.67 -19.10 7.04
C THR A 42 -1.83 -18.69 5.83
N ALA A 43 -0.85 -17.81 6.05
CA ALA A 43 0.06 -17.38 4.99
C ALA A 43 0.92 -18.54 4.48
N GLU A 44 1.36 -19.42 5.37
CA GLU A 44 2.18 -20.60 5.05
C GLU A 44 1.42 -21.59 4.17
N GLU A 45 0.17 -21.89 4.52
CA GLU A 45 -0.65 -22.82 3.75
C GLU A 45 -1.04 -22.23 2.40
N ALA A 46 -1.34 -20.94 2.33
CA ALA A 46 -1.58 -20.25 1.07
C ALA A 46 -0.34 -20.30 0.15
N ALA A 47 0.85 -19.95 0.67
CA ALA A 47 2.12 -20.03 -0.04
C ALA A 47 2.44 -21.45 -0.54
N ALA A 48 2.11 -22.48 0.25
CA ALA A 48 2.27 -23.87 -0.15
C ALA A 48 1.35 -24.23 -1.34
N ARG A 49 0.12 -23.70 -1.41
CA ARG A 49 -0.77 -23.90 -2.56
C ARG A 49 -0.25 -23.22 -3.82
N PHE A 50 0.22 -21.98 -3.72
CA PHE A 50 0.86 -21.29 -4.84
C PHE A 50 2.04 -22.11 -5.41
N SER A 51 2.91 -22.61 -4.54
CA SER A 51 4.04 -23.49 -4.92
C SER A 51 3.57 -24.78 -5.60
N ALA A 52 2.58 -25.47 -5.01
CA ALA A 52 2.04 -26.72 -5.54
C ALA A 52 1.36 -26.54 -6.91
N ARG A 53 0.86 -25.33 -7.19
CA ARG A 53 0.28 -24.94 -8.47
C ARG A 53 1.28 -24.28 -9.41
N GLU A 54 2.57 -24.39 -9.13
CA GLU A 54 3.66 -23.90 -9.98
C GLU A 54 3.54 -22.40 -10.29
N TRP A 55 3.08 -21.60 -9.32
CA TRP A 55 3.22 -20.15 -9.39
C TRP A 55 4.66 -19.75 -9.14
N THR A 56 5.13 -18.73 -9.85
CA THR A 56 6.50 -18.24 -9.73
C THR A 56 6.59 -17.29 -8.54
N PRO A 57 7.50 -17.52 -7.57
CA PRO A 57 7.66 -16.62 -6.42
C PRO A 57 8.29 -15.29 -6.84
N GLY A 58 7.84 -14.19 -6.23
CA GLY A 58 8.38 -12.84 -6.46
C GLY A 58 9.71 -12.56 -5.76
N GLY A 59 10.15 -13.44 -4.85
CA GLY A 59 11.48 -13.43 -4.23
C GLY A 59 11.63 -12.44 -3.08
N ARG A 60 10.52 -12.03 -2.44
CA ARG A 60 10.53 -11.09 -1.30
C ARG A 60 9.77 -11.69 -0.09
N PRO A 61 10.33 -12.72 0.57
CA PRO A 61 9.65 -13.35 1.69
C PRO A 61 9.58 -12.42 2.91
N ARG A 62 8.44 -12.43 3.60
CA ARG A 62 8.23 -11.72 4.88
C ARG A 62 8.01 -12.76 5.97
N GLY A 63 8.77 -12.65 7.07
CA GLY A 63 8.71 -13.66 8.14
C GLY A 63 9.08 -15.08 7.71
N GLY A 64 9.85 -15.23 6.62
CA GLY A 64 10.22 -16.53 6.06
C GLY A 64 9.19 -17.14 5.10
N VAL A 65 8.07 -16.46 4.83
CA VAL A 65 7.01 -16.90 3.92
C VAL A 65 7.03 -16.04 2.66
N GLU A 66 6.97 -16.65 1.47
CA GLU A 66 6.85 -15.91 0.22
C GLU A 66 5.45 -15.30 0.08
N THR A 67 5.41 -13.98 -0.07
CA THR A 67 4.17 -13.20 -0.05
C THR A 67 3.74 -12.70 -1.42
N SER A 68 4.53 -12.93 -2.47
CA SER A 68 4.23 -12.47 -3.83
C SER A 68 4.45 -13.57 -4.86
N TRP A 69 3.54 -13.67 -5.82
CA TRP A 69 3.52 -14.74 -6.79
C TRP A 69 3.05 -14.22 -8.16
N ASP A 70 3.52 -14.83 -9.24
CA ASP A 70 3.06 -14.56 -10.60
C ASP A 70 2.75 -15.88 -11.33
N LYS A 71 1.68 -15.86 -12.12
CA LYS A 71 1.41 -16.93 -13.09
C LYS A 71 0.69 -16.39 -14.31
N ASP A 72 1.31 -16.57 -15.48
CA ASP A 72 0.75 -16.21 -16.78
C ASP A 72 0.33 -14.72 -16.90
N GLY A 73 0.95 -13.84 -16.10
CA GLY A 73 0.64 -12.41 -16.03
C GLY A 73 -0.46 -12.04 -15.01
N VAL A 74 -0.86 -12.99 -14.15
CA VAL A 74 -1.66 -12.71 -12.95
C VAL A 74 -0.71 -12.55 -11.77
N GLY A 75 -0.70 -11.37 -11.17
CA GLY A 75 0.00 -11.14 -9.90
C GLY A 75 -0.86 -11.62 -8.73
N ALA A 76 -0.25 -12.18 -7.69
CA ALA A 76 -0.93 -12.55 -6.47
C ALA A 76 -0.10 -12.22 -5.23
N TRP A 77 -0.79 -11.89 -4.13
CA TRP A 77 -0.16 -11.50 -2.87
C TRP A 77 -0.85 -12.12 -1.67
N ILE A 78 -0.06 -12.34 -0.63
CA ILE A 78 -0.53 -12.75 0.69
C ILE A 78 -0.21 -11.62 1.66
N ARG A 79 -1.22 -11.10 2.35
CA ARG A 79 -1.06 -10.10 3.41
C ARG A 79 -1.60 -10.66 4.72
N THR A 80 -0.82 -10.50 5.80
CA THR A 80 -1.27 -10.77 7.16
C THR A 80 -1.31 -9.46 7.91
N SER A 81 -2.48 -9.06 8.41
CA SER A 81 -2.61 -7.84 9.23
C SER A 81 -2.11 -8.09 10.65
N GLY A 82 -1.77 -7.03 11.39
CA GLY A 82 -1.37 -7.12 12.79
C GLY A 82 -2.42 -7.76 13.70
N GLY A 83 -3.70 -7.78 13.28
CA GLY A 83 -4.80 -8.47 13.96
C GLY A 83 -4.91 -9.97 13.65
N GLY A 84 -4.04 -10.52 12.79
CA GLY A 84 -4.05 -11.92 12.38
C GLY A 84 -5.04 -12.26 11.26
N THR A 85 -5.63 -11.26 10.60
CA THR A 85 -6.41 -11.47 9.37
C THR A 85 -5.45 -11.82 8.24
N VAL A 86 -5.76 -12.87 7.49
CA VAL A 86 -5.01 -13.25 6.28
C VAL A 86 -5.86 -12.92 5.06
N SER A 87 -5.31 -12.14 4.14
CA SER A 87 -5.89 -11.79 2.85
C SER A 87 -5.01 -12.33 1.73
N VAL A 88 -5.61 -13.04 0.78
CA VAL A 88 -4.96 -13.50 -0.45
C VAL A 88 -5.62 -12.81 -1.63
N SER A 89 -4.86 -12.04 -2.38
CA SER A 89 -5.35 -11.19 -3.48
C SER A 89 -4.71 -11.57 -4.80
N PHE A 90 -5.46 -11.42 -5.90
CA PHE A 90 -5.03 -11.68 -7.27
C PHE A 90 -5.33 -10.44 -8.12
N ALA A 91 -4.33 -9.86 -8.80
CA ALA A 91 -4.54 -8.89 -9.86
C ALA A 91 -4.66 -9.61 -11.19
N VAL A 92 -5.90 -9.76 -11.68
CA VAL A 92 -6.20 -10.47 -12.94
C VAL A 92 -6.01 -9.59 -14.16
N TRP A 93 -5.93 -8.27 -13.94
CA TRP A 93 -5.68 -7.27 -14.95
C TRP A 93 -5.07 -6.06 -14.28
N ILE A 94 -4.12 -5.44 -14.98
CA ILE A 94 -3.37 -4.26 -14.53
C ILE A 94 -3.23 -3.36 -15.75
N ARG A 95 -3.57 -2.07 -15.61
CA ARG A 95 -3.25 -1.03 -16.57
C ARG A 95 -2.50 0.09 -15.94
N ASP A 96 -1.36 0.37 -16.56
CA ASP A 96 -0.58 1.54 -16.26
C ASP A 96 -1.29 2.79 -16.82
N VAL A 97 -1.32 3.88 -16.05
CA VAL A 97 -1.86 5.19 -16.42
C VAL A 97 -0.71 6.19 -16.48
N ASP A 98 -0.29 6.63 -17.66
CA ASP A 98 0.88 7.50 -17.79
C ASP A 98 0.72 8.83 -17.01
N GLU A 99 1.70 9.19 -16.17
CA GLU A 99 1.72 10.44 -15.35
C GLU A 99 1.58 11.75 -16.17
N SER A 100 1.70 11.68 -17.49
CA SER A 100 1.81 12.85 -18.39
C SER A 100 0.49 13.33 -19.03
N GLY A 101 -0.62 12.60 -18.85
CA GLY A 101 -1.90 12.88 -19.51
C GLY A 101 -3.08 12.96 -18.52
N TYR A 102 -3.19 14.05 -17.78
CA TYR A 102 -4.25 14.21 -16.78
C TYR A 102 -5.65 14.40 -17.41
N PHE A 103 -6.59 13.58 -16.94
CA PHE A 103 -8.07 13.56 -17.03
C PHE A 103 -8.80 12.94 -18.24
N ASP A 104 -8.32 12.99 -19.48
CA ASP A 104 -9.17 12.52 -20.62
C ASP A 104 -9.22 10.99 -20.79
N ASP A 105 -8.26 10.21 -20.25
CA ASP A 105 -8.18 8.74 -20.43
C ASP A 105 -8.50 7.90 -19.17
N LEU A 106 -8.54 8.49 -17.97
CA LEU A 106 -8.69 7.71 -16.72
C LEU A 106 -10.07 7.06 -16.60
N GLU A 107 -11.13 7.79 -16.96
CA GLU A 107 -12.49 7.24 -17.01
C GLU A 107 -12.57 6.05 -17.99
N ALA A 108 -11.87 6.13 -19.13
CA ALA A 108 -11.83 5.02 -20.09
C ALA A 108 -11.09 3.78 -19.54
N VAL A 109 -10.05 3.99 -18.72
CA VAL A 109 -9.35 2.91 -18.01
C VAL A 109 -10.24 2.30 -16.93
N TYR A 110 -11.04 3.11 -16.22
CA TYR A 110 -12.04 2.61 -15.27
C TYR A 110 -13.13 1.80 -15.97
N GLU A 111 -13.69 2.31 -17.07
CA GLU A 111 -14.65 1.58 -17.90
C GLU A 111 -14.05 0.28 -18.47
N GLU A 112 -12.75 0.25 -18.82
CA GLU A 112 -12.06 -0.99 -19.19
C GLU A 112 -11.97 -1.95 -18.01
N GLY A 113 -11.55 -1.48 -16.84
CA GLY A 113 -11.51 -2.26 -15.60
C GLY A 113 -12.88 -2.84 -15.25
N GLU A 114 -13.95 -2.06 -15.36
CA GLU A 114 -15.32 -2.51 -15.12
C GLU A 114 -15.76 -3.58 -16.13
N ARG A 115 -15.42 -3.43 -17.42
CA ARG A 115 -15.68 -4.46 -18.43
C ARG A 115 -14.93 -5.75 -18.13
N VAL A 116 -13.67 -5.65 -17.70
CA VAL A 116 -12.86 -6.80 -17.30
C VAL A 116 -13.46 -7.49 -16.07
N LEU A 117 -13.85 -6.71 -15.05
CA LEU A 117 -14.54 -7.22 -13.87
C LEU A 117 -15.83 -7.94 -14.28
N ALA A 118 -16.69 -7.31 -15.10
CA ALA A 118 -17.94 -7.90 -15.58
C ALA A 118 -17.72 -9.21 -16.37
N GLY A 119 -16.61 -9.33 -17.09
CA GLY A 119 -16.20 -10.58 -17.75
C GLY A 119 -15.73 -11.67 -16.78
N PHE A 120 -15.15 -11.27 -15.63
CA PHE A 120 -14.64 -12.18 -14.61
C PHE A 120 -15.73 -12.73 -13.68
N LEU A 121 -16.71 -11.90 -13.28
CA LEU A 121 -17.76 -12.25 -12.31
C LEU A 121 -18.48 -13.58 -12.65
N PRO A 122 -18.89 -13.87 -13.91
CA PRO A 122 -19.55 -15.13 -14.24
C PRO A 122 -18.69 -16.37 -14.05
N ALA A 123 -17.36 -16.26 -13.95
CA ALA A 123 -16.51 -17.39 -13.63
C ALA A 123 -16.48 -17.70 -12.13
N ILE A 124 -16.55 -16.68 -11.27
CA ILE A 124 -16.76 -16.86 -9.83
C ILE A 124 -18.14 -17.50 -9.60
N GLU A 125 -19.19 -16.95 -10.21
CA GLU A 125 -20.58 -17.37 -10.02
C GLU A 125 -20.90 -18.75 -10.61
N ARG A 126 -20.05 -19.28 -11.49
CA ARG A 126 -20.17 -20.64 -12.05
C ARG A 126 -19.10 -21.62 -11.53
N SER A 127 -18.27 -21.18 -10.59
CA SER A 127 -17.25 -22.01 -9.96
C SER A 127 -17.87 -23.13 -9.12
N SER A 128 -17.07 -24.12 -8.71
CA SER A 128 -17.56 -25.20 -7.86
C SER A 128 -17.99 -24.72 -6.46
N PHE A 129 -17.54 -23.54 -6.03
CA PHE A 129 -17.92 -22.94 -4.75
C PHE A 129 -19.11 -21.98 -4.84
N ALA A 130 -19.68 -21.75 -6.04
CA ALA A 130 -20.77 -20.81 -6.23
C ALA A 130 -21.99 -21.08 -5.34
N GLY A 131 -22.32 -22.36 -5.09
CA GLY A 131 -23.42 -22.74 -4.20
C GLY A 131 -23.22 -22.38 -2.72
N ARG A 132 -22.01 -21.95 -2.33
CA ARG A 132 -21.66 -21.48 -0.98
C ARG A 132 -21.51 -19.96 -0.90
N LEU A 133 -21.57 -19.26 -2.04
CA LEU A 133 -21.52 -17.80 -2.07
C LEU A 133 -22.85 -17.22 -1.62
N ALA A 134 -22.80 -16.30 -0.67
CA ALA A 134 -23.94 -15.44 -0.35
C ALA A 134 -23.52 -13.99 -0.55
N GLU A 135 -24.28 -13.26 -1.38
CA GLU A 135 -23.99 -11.85 -1.68
C GLU A 135 -23.95 -11.03 -0.39
N ALA A 136 -22.94 -10.17 -0.28
CA ALA A 136 -22.74 -9.29 0.85
C ALA A 136 -22.89 -7.83 0.39
N GLY A 137 -23.49 -7.00 1.25
CA GLY A 137 -23.60 -5.57 0.99
C GLY A 137 -22.23 -4.88 0.93
N ARG A 138 -22.21 -3.70 0.31
CA ARG A 138 -21.07 -2.77 0.36
C ARG A 138 -21.03 -2.08 1.71
N THR A 139 -19.83 -1.78 2.19
CA THR A 139 -19.55 -0.95 3.36
C THR A 139 -19.17 0.47 2.90
N ALA A 140 -19.02 1.42 3.83
CA ALA A 140 -18.54 2.76 3.47
C ALA A 140 -17.06 2.73 3.04
N GLU A 141 -16.23 1.92 3.72
CA GLU A 141 -14.80 1.74 3.39
C GLU A 141 -14.60 1.24 1.96
N ASP A 142 -15.55 0.45 1.46
CA ASP A 142 -15.54 -0.06 0.10
C ASP A 142 -15.74 0.99 -0.99
N GLU A 143 -16.53 2.03 -0.70
CA GLU A 143 -16.80 3.10 -1.64
C GLU A 143 -15.57 4.00 -1.82
N ASP A 144 -14.70 4.02 -0.81
CA ASP A 144 -13.43 4.74 -0.85
C ASP A 144 -12.31 3.91 -1.51
N GLU A 145 -12.34 2.57 -1.38
CA GLU A 145 -11.29 1.69 -1.94
C GLU A 145 -11.56 1.25 -3.39
N PHE A 146 -12.82 1.05 -3.79
CA PHE A 146 -13.15 0.47 -5.09
C PHE A 146 -13.98 1.40 -5.98
N ILE A 147 -13.55 1.52 -7.23
CA ILE A 147 -14.31 2.17 -8.30
C ILE A 147 -15.59 1.38 -8.59
N ALA A 148 -15.45 0.04 -8.67
CA ALA A 148 -16.57 -0.88 -8.83
C ALA A 148 -16.26 -2.20 -8.11
N LEU A 149 -17.25 -2.80 -7.44
CA LEU A 149 -17.05 -4.08 -6.76
C LEU A 149 -18.29 -4.99 -6.72
N ARG A 150 -18.00 -6.27 -6.48
CA ARG A 150 -18.91 -7.30 -5.98
C ARG A 150 -18.29 -8.00 -4.77
N ARG A 151 -19.12 -8.30 -3.77
CA ARG A 151 -18.69 -8.95 -2.53
C ARG A 151 -19.61 -10.12 -2.20
N TRP A 152 -19.02 -11.19 -1.69
CA TRP A 152 -19.71 -12.34 -1.15
C TRP A 152 -19.13 -12.73 0.20
N THR A 153 -19.94 -13.44 0.96
CA THR A 153 -19.45 -14.33 2.02
C THR A 153 -19.26 -15.73 1.47
N LEU A 154 -18.15 -16.37 1.86
CA LEU A 154 -17.82 -17.75 1.51
C LEU A 154 -17.37 -18.48 2.78
N ASP A 155 -18.25 -19.31 3.35
CA ASP A 155 -17.99 -20.07 4.59
C ASP A 155 -17.41 -19.22 5.75
N GLY A 156 -17.97 -18.03 5.96
CA GLY A 156 -17.53 -17.09 7.01
C GLY A 156 -16.30 -16.25 6.65
N ARG A 157 -15.86 -16.29 5.39
CA ARG A 157 -14.84 -15.42 4.81
C ARG A 157 -15.46 -14.36 3.92
N THR A 158 -14.70 -13.32 3.65
CA THR A 158 -15.07 -12.28 2.68
C THR A 158 -14.37 -12.57 1.37
N LEU A 159 -15.12 -12.66 0.27
CA LEU A 159 -14.58 -12.67 -1.09
C LEU A 159 -15.00 -11.37 -1.77
N THR A 160 -14.03 -10.59 -2.21
CA THR A 160 -14.25 -9.32 -2.92
C THR A 160 -13.65 -9.43 -4.31
N ALA A 161 -14.38 -8.99 -5.33
CA ALA A 161 -13.86 -8.77 -6.67
C ALA A 161 -14.18 -7.34 -7.09
N GLY A 162 -13.18 -6.55 -7.45
CA GLY A 162 -13.38 -5.13 -7.74
C GLY A 162 -12.29 -4.49 -8.58
N VAL A 163 -12.64 -3.34 -9.14
CA VAL A 163 -11.72 -2.41 -9.78
C VAL A 163 -11.20 -1.49 -8.70
N VAL A 164 -9.89 -1.50 -8.52
CA VAL A 164 -9.17 -0.69 -7.53
C VAL A 164 -8.10 0.12 -8.21
N GLN A 165 -7.90 1.34 -7.75
CA GLN A 165 -6.70 2.11 -8.00
C GLN A 165 -6.10 2.38 -6.62
N HIS A 166 -4.97 1.75 -6.33
CA HIS A 166 -4.24 2.08 -5.11
C HIS A 166 -3.54 3.42 -5.36
N ASP A 167 -3.96 4.43 -4.61
CA ASP A 167 -3.29 5.68 -4.28
C ASP A 167 -2.19 6.21 -5.26
N THR A 168 -2.48 7.39 -5.84
CA THR A 168 -1.80 8.14 -6.91
C THR A 168 -1.47 7.40 -8.20
N ASP A 169 -2.48 7.35 -9.06
CA ASP A 169 -2.33 7.41 -10.52
C ASP A 169 -1.55 6.28 -11.20
N LEU A 170 -1.26 5.14 -10.56
CA LEU A 170 -0.69 3.96 -11.26
C LEU A 170 -0.54 2.70 -10.37
N PRO A 171 -0.99 1.49 -10.78
CA PRO A 171 -1.91 1.15 -11.88
C PRO A 171 -3.36 0.95 -11.42
N VAL A 172 -4.31 1.05 -12.38
CA VAL A 172 -5.68 0.56 -12.17
C VAL A 172 -5.68 -0.95 -12.33
N MET A 173 -6.33 -1.65 -11.39
CA MET A 173 -6.31 -3.11 -11.34
C MET A 173 -7.71 -3.68 -11.17
N VAL A 174 -7.93 -4.86 -11.73
CA VAL A 174 -9.04 -5.72 -11.31
C VAL A 174 -8.46 -6.74 -10.33
N VAL A 175 -8.90 -6.65 -9.09
CA VAL A 175 -8.43 -7.48 -7.97
C VAL A 175 -9.54 -8.41 -7.50
N VAL A 176 -9.16 -9.65 -7.18
CA VAL A 176 -9.99 -10.61 -6.46
C VAL A 176 -9.30 -10.97 -5.16
N ALA A 177 -9.94 -10.77 -4.02
CA ALA A 177 -9.35 -10.96 -2.70
C ALA A 177 -10.23 -11.87 -1.82
N LEU A 178 -9.61 -12.87 -1.20
CA LEU A 178 -10.22 -13.74 -0.20
C LEU A 178 -9.62 -13.44 1.18
N GLU A 179 -10.48 -13.08 2.13
CA GLU A 179 -10.08 -12.65 3.46
C GLU A 179 -10.66 -13.53 4.55
N ALA A 180 -9.79 -13.98 5.45
CA ALA A 180 -10.17 -14.75 6.63
C ALA A 180 -9.83 -13.96 7.89
N ALA A 181 -10.86 -13.61 8.66
CA ALA A 181 -10.70 -13.06 10.00
C ALA A 181 -9.93 -14.05 10.91
N PRO A 182 -9.20 -13.56 11.92
CA PRO A 182 -8.45 -14.42 12.82
C PRO A 182 -9.38 -15.44 13.49
N ALA A 183 -8.91 -16.69 13.60
CA ALA A 183 -9.65 -17.74 14.29
C ALA A 183 -9.95 -17.28 15.73
N ARG A 184 -11.23 -17.02 16.03
CA ARG A 184 -11.64 -16.61 17.39
C ARG A 184 -11.23 -17.71 18.37
N ALA A 185 -10.21 -17.45 19.18
CA ALA A 185 -9.92 -18.28 20.34
C ALA A 185 -11.16 -18.30 21.25
N GLY A 186 -11.68 -19.49 21.54
CA GLY A 186 -12.92 -19.68 22.29
C GLY A 186 -12.91 -18.90 23.60
N ARG A 187 -13.87 -17.98 23.77
CA ARG A 187 -14.15 -17.29 25.03
C ARG A 187 -14.48 -18.33 26.11
N ARG A 188 -13.53 -18.63 27.00
CA ARG A 188 -13.84 -19.11 28.34
C ARG A 188 -14.06 -17.90 29.23
N GLY A 189 -15.20 -17.92 29.92
CA GLY A 189 -15.72 -16.79 30.68
C GLY A 189 -14.79 -16.28 31.77
N ALA A 190 -14.76 -14.96 31.91
CA ALA A 190 -14.31 -14.29 33.12
C ALA A 190 -15.38 -13.25 33.48
N THR A 191 -15.96 -13.45 34.66
CA THR A 191 -16.88 -12.57 35.38
C THR A 191 -16.28 -11.17 35.58
N PRO A 192 -17.06 -10.08 35.55
CA PRO A 192 -16.51 -8.74 35.68
C PRO A 192 -16.16 -8.45 37.15
N ALA A 193 -14.89 -8.15 37.41
CA ALA A 193 -14.44 -7.52 38.65
C ALA A 193 -14.17 -6.05 38.38
N ALA A 194 -14.88 -5.20 39.12
CA ALA A 194 -14.70 -3.76 39.16
C ALA A 194 -13.27 -3.37 39.55
N ALA A 195 -12.71 -2.39 38.86
CA ALA A 195 -11.55 -1.65 39.34
C ALA A 195 -11.63 -0.20 38.85
N GLY A 196 -11.92 0.71 39.79
CA GLY A 196 -11.39 2.07 39.69
C GLY A 196 -9.87 1.99 39.80
N GLY A 197 -9.18 2.56 38.82
CA GLY A 197 -7.73 2.72 38.76
C GLY A 197 -7.41 4.11 38.19
N PRO A 198 -6.26 4.69 38.57
CA PRO A 198 -6.03 6.13 38.55
C PRO A 198 -5.93 6.67 37.12
N SER A 199 -6.36 7.92 36.97
CA SER A 199 -6.22 8.71 35.75
C SER A 199 -4.84 8.52 35.12
N ARG A 200 -4.83 7.89 33.94
CA ARG A 200 -3.65 7.69 33.10
C ARG A 200 -3.12 9.09 32.71
N PRO A 201 -1.85 9.42 32.96
CA PRO A 201 -1.31 10.68 32.47
C PRO A 201 -1.27 10.64 30.94
N SER A 202 -1.61 11.76 30.31
CA SER A 202 -1.56 11.95 28.86
C SER A 202 -0.15 11.63 28.34
N PRO A 203 0.02 10.84 27.26
CA PRO A 203 1.33 10.58 26.70
C PRO A 203 1.87 11.85 26.05
N GLN A 204 3.03 12.34 26.51
CA GLN A 204 3.86 13.25 25.75
C GLN A 204 4.39 12.49 24.53
N ALA A 205 4.29 13.08 23.34
CA ALA A 205 4.82 12.50 22.11
C ALA A 205 6.32 12.19 22.25
N ARG A 206 6.74 10.99 21.89
CA ARG A 206 8.14 10.53 21.91
C ARG A 206 8.94 11.04 20.71
N VAL A 207 8.26 11.47 19.64
CA VAL A 207 8.89 12.02 18.43
C VAL A 207 8.75 13.52 18.29
N LYS A 208 9.73 14.11 17.62
CA LYS A 208 9.80 15.55 17.38
C LYS A 208 9.47 15.87 15.92
N PRO A 209 8.33 16.53 15.65
CA PRO A 209 8.01 17.02 14.31
C PRO A 209 8.97 18.13 13.86
N ILE A 210 9.40 18.04 12.60
CA ILE A 210 10.14 19.09 11.89
C ILE A 210 9.61 19.20 10.45
N GLY A 211 9.71 20.38 9.84
CA GLY A 211 9.29 20.56 8.44
C GLY A 211 7.77 20.60 8.23
N PHE A 212 6.98 20.72 9.29
CA PHE A 212 5.55 21.00 9.23
C PHE A 212 5.34 22.50 9.47
N TYR A 213 5.19 23.26 8.39
CA TYR A 213 5.10 24.72 8.47
C TYR A 213 3.68 25.24 8.20
N ARG A 214 3.28 26.31 8.89
CA ARG A 214 1.94 26.92 8.80
C ARG A 214 1.51 27.31 7.38
N GLU A 215 2.46 27.62 6.51
CA GLU A 215 2.21 27.97 5.11
C GLU A 215 1.86 26.73 4.25
N MET A 216 2.13 25.52 4.74
CA MET A 216 1.81 24.25 4.07
C MET A 216 0.42 23.76 4.47
N ASP A 217 0.08 23.83 5.75
CA ASP A 217 -1.26 23.51 6.27
C ASP A 217 -1.59 24.40 7.47
N ALA A 218 -2.80 24.94 7.50
CA ALA A 218 -3.28 25.79 8.59
C ALA A 218 -3.44 25.05 9.92
N HIS A 219 -3.50 23.71 9.91
CA HIS A 219 -3.55 22.86 11.10
C HIS A 219 -2.17 22.67 11.75
N TYR A 220 -1.08 22.97 11.05
CA TYR A 220 0.27 22.86 11.62
C TYR A 220 0.50 23.98 12.63
N ASP A 221 0.75 23.60 13.88
CA ASP A 221 0.97 24.57 14.96
C ASP A 221 2.46 24.98 15.08
N ALA A 222 2.73 25.91 15.99
CA ALA A 222 4.10 26.36 16.24
C ALA A 222 5.01 25.27 16.84
N ALA A 223 4.45 24.23 17.45
CA ALA A 223 5.20 23.13 18.03
C ALA A 223 5.72 22.15 16.96
N TRP A 224 5.22 22.19 15.72
CA TRP A 224 5.61 21.25 14.65
C TRP A 224 6.66 21.78 13.66
N GLY A 225 6.88 23.10 13.65
CA GLY A 225 7.82 23.74 12.75
C GLY A 225 7.62 25.25 12.61
N GLY A 226 6.45 25.78 12.96
CA GLY A 226 6.19 27.21 12.90
C GLY A 226 6.02 27.71 11.48
N SER A 227 6.58 28.89 11.16
CA SER A 227 6.57 29.40 9.78
C SER A 227 7.76 28.87 9.00
N VAL A 228 7.60 28.71 7.69
CA VAL A 228 8.70 28.32 6.79
C VAL A 228 9.88 29.29 6.98
N PRO A 229 11.08 28.79 7.32
CA PRO A 229 12.26 29.64 7.45
C PRO A 229 12.60 30.33 6.13
N ALA A 230 13.17 31.53 6.21
CA ALA A 230 13.57 32.28 5.02
C ALA A 230 14.56 31.47 4.15
N PRO A 231 14.52 31.58 2.82
CA PRO A 231 15.53 31.00 1.95
C PRO A 231 16.94 31.40 2.36
N ALA A 232 17.90 30.49 2.17
CA ALA A 232 19.30 30.59 2.59
C ALA A 232 19.55 30.71 4.10
N SER A 233 18.52 30.67 4.96
CA SER A 233 18.71 30.76 6.42
C SER A 233 19.52 29.60 7.04
N GLY A 234 19.58 28.46 6.36
CA GLY A 234 20.37 27.28 6.71
C GLY A 234 21.74 27.21 6.01
N GLU A 235 22.11 28.21 5.21
CA GLU A 235 23.38 28.21 4.48
C GLU A 235 24.58 28.09 5.44
N GLY A 236 25.51 27.19 5.12
CA GLY A 236 26.69 26.90 5.94
C GLY A 236 26.42 26.11 7.22
N ARG A 237 25.17 25.75 7.54
CA ARG A 237 24.84 24.99 8.77
C ARG A 237 24.90 23.47 8.60
N TYR A 238 24.82 22.99 7.36
CA TYR A 238 24.83 21.57 7.02
C TYR A 238 25.30 21.34 5.58
N PRO A 239 25.84 20.15 5.26
CA PRO A 239 26.08 19.72 3.88
C PRO A 239 24.74 19.44 3.18
N VAL A 240 24.35 20.31 2.25
CA VAL A 240 23.01 20.30 1.61
C VAL A 240 22.66 18.95 0.99
N ALA A 241 23.56 18.38 0.18
CA ALA A 241 23.31 17.12 -0.52
C ALA A 241 23.16 15.93 0.45
N GLU A 242 24.00 15.87 1.49
CA GLU A 242 23.94 14.79 2.48
C GLU A 242 22.67 14.88 3.33
N LEU A 243 22.29 16.09 3.75
CA LEU A 243 21.07 16.29 4.54
C LEU A 243 19.80 16.05 3.73
N ALA A 244 19.74 16.51 2.48
CA ALA A 244 18.61 16.20 1.60
C ALA A 244 18.49 14.68 1.36
N GLY A 245 19.63 14.00 1.13
CA GLY A 245 19.66 12.54 1.02
C GLY A 245 19.22 11.83 2.31
N TYR A 246 19.61 12.32 3.49
CA TYR A 246 19.14 11.81 4.77
C TYR A 246 17.62 11.91 4.90
N LEU A 247 17.05 13.09 4.62
CA LEU A 247 15.62 13.34 4.71
C LEU A 247 14.83 12.47 3.73
N ALA A 248 15.30 12.32 2.49
CA ALA A 248 14.68 11.48 1.47
C ALA A 248 14.79 9.97 1.76
N SER A 249 15.72 9.56 2.62
CA SER A 249 15.95 8.15 2.99
C SER A 249 15.25 7.74 4.29
N GLY A 250 14.38 8.59 4.84
CA GLY A 250 13.63 8.29 6.06
C GLY A 250 12.72 7.07 5.90
N HIS A 251 12.42 6.40 7.01
CA HIS A 251 11.44 5.32 7.02
C HIS A 251 10.03 5.89 6.83
N PRO A 252 9.25 5.39 5.87
CA PRO A 252 7.89 5.86 5.67
C PRO A 252 6.99 5.44 6.84
N LEU A 253 6.20 6.39 7.34
CA LEU A 253 5.18 6.17 8.37
C LEU A 253 3.76 6.34 7.82
N LEU A 254 3.56 7.35 6.97
CA LEU A 254 2.29 7.66 6.32
C LEU A 254 2.57 8.06 4.88
N ASP A 255 1.85 7.46 3.94
CA ASP A 255 1.90 7.83 2.54
C ASP A 255 0.66 8.66 2.22
N VAL A 256 0.87 9.80 1.56
CA VAL A 256 -0.19 10.71 1.11
C VAL A 256 -0.01 10.86 -0.40
N THR A 257 -1.11 10.90 -1.14
CA THR A 257 -1.11 10.85 -2.60
C THR A 257 -1.43 12.19 -3.26
N GLU A 258 -1.30 13.28 -2.51
CA GLU A 258 -1.43 14.61 -3.09
C GLU A 258 -0.15 15.05 -3.82
N LEU A 259 -0.31 16.01 -4.73
CA LEU A 259 0.82 16.71 -5.32
C LEU A 259 1.03 18.03 -4.59
N THR A 260 2.12 18.13 -3.83
CA THR A 260 2.45 19.38 -3.13
C THR A 260 3.20 20.33 -4.05
N THR A 261 3.09 21.63 -3.78
CA THR A 261 3.81 22.68 -4.50
C THR A 261 4.57 23.54 -3.51
N ASP A 262 5.79 23.94 -3.85
CA ASP A 262 6.62 24.82 -3.03
C ASP A 262 5.87 26.09 -2.59
N VAL A 263 5.71 26.27 -1.29
CA VAL A 263 4.96 27.39 -0.70
C VAL A 263 5.77 28.70 -0.63
N ILE A 264 7.09 28.66 -0.84
CA ILE A 264 7.94 29.86 -0.84
C ILE A 264 7.82 30.59 -2.20
N GLY A 265 7.87 29.86 -3.31
CA GLY A 265 7.89 30.47 -4.64
C GLY A 265 7.44 29.56 -5.79
N GLY A 266 6.87 28.39 -5.52
CA GLY A 266 6.44 27.44 -6.55
C GLY A 266 7.59 26.83 -7.36
N ALA A 267 8.80 26.77 -6.81
CA ALA A 267 10.00 26.34 -7.54
C ALA A 267 10.02 24.84 -7.88
N PHE A 268 9.30 24.03 -7.12
CA PHE A 268 9.22 22.58 -7.30
C PHE A 268 7.83 22.06 -6.92
N ARG A 269 7.55 20.82 -7.34
CA ARG A 269 6.34 20.06 -7.00
C ARG A 269 6.77 18.65 -6.59
N VAL A 270 6.14 18.10 -5.55
CA VAL A 270 6.51 16.79 -5.00
C VAL A 270 5.28 15.90 -4.94
N PRO A 271 5.22 14.84 -5.76
CA PRO A 271 4.22 13.79 -5.58
C PRO A 271 4.35 13.16 -4.20
N GLY A 272 3.24 13.10 -3.48
CA GLY A 272 3.17 12.66 -2.09
C GLY A 272 3.99 13.49 -1.12
N GLY A 273 4.19 14.79 -1.38
CA GLY A 273 5.05 15.64 -0.56
C GLY A 273 4.65 15.72 0.92
N SER A 274 3.37 15.52 1.24
CA SER A 274 2.87 15.46 2.63
C SER A 274 3.01 14.10 3.30
N SER A 275 3.53 13.09 2.60
CA SER A 275 3.91 11.81 3.20
C SER A 275 4.89 12.04 4.36
N VAL A 276 4.81 11.21 5.39
CA VAL A 276 5.56 11.40 6.63
C VAL A 276 6.66 10.35 6.75
N LEU A 277 7.88 10.84 6.91
CA LEU A 277 9.09 10.04 7.07
C LEU A 277 9.65 10.19 8.49
N THR A 278 10.48 9.23 8.92
CA THR A 278 11.14 9.26 10.22
C THR A 278 12.53 8.63 10.24
N ASP A 279 13.36 9.03 11.20
CA ASP A 279 14.58 8.31 11.62
C ASP A 279 14.41 7.56 12.95
N GLY A 280 13.19 7.53 13.49
CA GLY A 280 12.84 6.96 14.79
C GLY A 280 12.87 7.97 15.95
N ALA A 281 13.41 9.18 15.76
CA ALA A 281 13.43 10.24 16.77
C ALA A 281 12.72 11.53 16.30
N PHE A 282 12.86 11.86 15.02
CA PHE A 282 12.22 12.98 14.36
C PHE A 282 11.26 12.48 13.29
N VAL A 283 10.24 13.29 12.99
CA VAL A 283 9.29 13.03 11.90
C VAL A 283 9.20 14.27 11.02
N TRP A 284 9.06 14.07 9.71
CA TRP A 284 9.03 15.17 8.73
C TRP A 284 8.23 14.84 7.49
N ARG A 285 7.80 15.87 6.75
CA ARG A 285 7.18 15.74 5.42
C ARG A 285 8.23 15.33 4.38
N ALA A 286 7.85 14.46 3.44
CA ALA A 286 8.73 13.98 2.38
C ALA A 286 9.30 15.14 1.54
N ASP A 287 8.50 16.18 1.29
CA ASP A 287 8.94 17.36 0.53
C ASP A 287 9.97 18.24 1.26
N LEU A 288 10.27 18.01 2.56
CA LEU A 288 11.29 18.75 3.31
C LEU A 288 12.68 18.64 2.65
N ALA A 289 12.99 17.50 2.02
CA ALA A 289 14.23 17.30 1.30
C ALA A 289 14.41 18.33 0.17
N GLU A 290 13.33 18.68 -0.54
CA GLU A 290 13.35 19.68 -1.61
C GLU A 290 13.51 21.09 -1.05
N TYR A 291 12.88 21.43 0.08
CA TYR A 291 13.11 22.72 0.74
C TYR A 291 14.56 22.89 1.21
N VAL A 292 15.20 21.82 1.70
CA VAL A 292 16.63 21.83 2.05
C VAL A 292 17.50 21.97 0.80
N GLY A 293 17.21 21.20 -0.25
CA GLY A 293 17.97 21.19 -1.49
C GLY A 293 17.91 22.51 -2.27
N HIS A 294 16.70 23.02 -2.49
CA HIS A 294 16.44 24.23 -3.27
C HIS A 294 16.65 25.51 -2.46
N HIS A 295 16.01 25.59 -1.28
CA HIS A 295 15.92 26.84 -0.52
C HIS A 295 16.93 26.94 0.63
N ARG A 296 17.61 25.85 1.01
CA ARG A 296 18.58 25.83 2.11
C ARG A 296 18.02 26.45 3.40
N ILE A 297 16.79 26.07 3.75
CA ILE A 297 16.10 26.60 4.93
C ILE A 297 16.78 26.13 6.24
N ALA A 298 16.71 26.93 7.30
CA ALA A 298 17.21 26.54 8.61
C ALA A 298 16.36 25.39 9.20
N LEU A 299 17.01 24.37 9.77
CA LEU A 299 16.36 23.32 10.54
C LEU A 299 16.75 23.41 12.02
N PRO A 300 15.97 22.81 12.95
CA PRO A 300 16.31 22.78 14.37
C PRO A 300 17.71 22.19 14.64
N GLU A 301 18.48 22.82 15.53
CA GLU A 301 19.88 22.43 15.77
C GLU A 301 19.99 21.04 16.43
N ASP A 302 19.00 20.63 17.22
CA ASP A 302 18.97 19.29 17.82
C ASP A 302 18.77 18.19 16.76
N PHE A 303 17.94 18.44 15.75
CA PHE A 303 17.84 17.58 14.57
C PHE A 303 19.17 17.52 13.80
N LEU A 304 19.76 18.67 13.47
CA LEU A 304 21.02 18.73 12.72
C LEU A 304 22.16 18.02 13.44
N ARG A 305 22.20 18.12 14.77
CA ARG A 305 23.16 17.39 15.60
C ARG A 305 22.93 15.88 15.54
N ALA A 306 21.69 15.42 15.69
CA ALA A 306 21.36 13.99 15.59
C ALA A 306 21.70 13.40 14.21
N ALA A 307 21.35 14.12 13.13
CA ALA A 307 21.70 13.73 11.77
C ALA A 307 23.23 13.65 11.57
N ARG A 308 23.99 14.62 12.12
CA ARG A 308 25.47 14.60 12.10
C ARG A 308 26.05 13.42 12.88
N GLU A 309 25.50 13.11 14.05
CA GLU A 309 25.95 11.98 14.89
C GLU A 309 25.76 10.63 14.16
N ASN A 310 24.72 10.53 13.33
CA ASN A 310 24.48 9.37 12.46
C ASN A 310 25.20 9.44 11.10
N GLY A 311 26.05 10.44 10.87
CA GLY A 311 26.79 10.62 9.61
C GLY A 311 25.87 10.85 8.41
N PHE A 312 24.74 11.53 8.61
CA PHE A 312 23.68 11.75 7.62
C PHE A 312 23.18 10.45 6.98
N ARG A 313 23.09 9.38 7.78
CA ARG A 313 22.42 8.13 7.39
C ARG A 313 21.32 7.81 8.37
N VAL A 314 20.13 7.51 7.84
CA VAL A 314 18.99 7.11 8.65
C VAL A 314 19.32 5.77 9.34
N PRO A 315 19.24 5.68 10.68
CA PRO A 315 19.45 4.42 11.39
C PRO A 315 18.44 3.35 10.93
N PRO A 316 18.83 2.07 10.89
CA PRO A 316 17.88 1.00 10.62
C PRO A 316 16.83 0.95 11.74
N ALA A 317 15.56 0.77 11.37
CA ALA A 317 14.45 0.61 12.29
C ALA A 317 13.61 -0.60 11.88
N ASP A 318 13.25 -1.43 12.86
CA ASP A 318 12.40 -2.59 12.63
C ASP A 318 10.92 -2.19 12.67
N HIS A 319 10.07 -3.00 12.03
CA HIS A 319 8.62 -2.78 11.98
C HIS A 319 7.96 -2.67 13.38
N GLU A 320 8.50 -3.37 14.38
CA GLU A 320 8.01 -3.29 15.78
C GLU A 320 8.19 -1.90 16.41
N VAL A 321 9.13 -1.11 15.90
CA VAL A 321 9.36 0.28 16.32
C VAL A 321 8.53 1.25 15.49
N LEU A 322 8.44 1.02 14.18
CA LEU A 322 7.74 1.92 13.25
C LEU A 322 6.22 1.87 13.38
N LEU A 323 5.63 0.70 13.66
CA LEU A 323 4.17 0.55 13.75
C LEU A 323 3.54 1.33 14.92
N PRO A 324 4.05 1.24 16.18
CA PRO A 324 3.52 2.09 17.24
C PRO A 324 3.72 3.58 16.95
N LEU A 325 4.80 3.91 16.24
CA LEU A 325 5.14 5.28 15.90
C LEU A 325 4.22 5.86 14.83
N SER A 326 3.81 5.08 13.83
CA SER A 326 2.85 5.54 12.82
C SER A 326 1.49 5.87 13.46
N VAL A 327 1.03 5.07 14.43
CA VAL A 327 -0.20 5.37 15.18
C VAL A 327 -0.07 6.68 15.96
N GLU A 328 1.05 6.90 16.66
CA GLU A 328 1.30 8.14 17.40
C GLU A 328 1.33 9.37 16.48
N VAL A 329 1.95 9.22 15.30
CA VAL A 329 2.02 10.28 14.28
C VAL A 329 0.67 10.55 13.64
N SER A 330 -0.13 9.53 13.35
CA SER A 330 -1.50 9.71 12.86
C SER A 330 -2.36 10.49 13.86
N ASP A 331 -2.28 10.14 15.15
CA ASP A 331 -2.96 10.87 16.22
C ASP A 331 -2.47 12.32 16.31
N LEU A 332 -1.15 12.53 16.24
CA LEU A 332 -0.53 13.86 16.26
C LEU A 332 -1.05 14.73 15.12
N LEU A 333 -1.07 14.19 13.90
CA LEU A 333 -1.48 14.91 12.69
C LEU A 333 -3.01 14.99 12.51
N GLY A 334 -3.78 14.42 13.43
CA GLY A 334 -5.25 14.49 13.41
C GLY A 334 -5.92 13.49 12.47
N PHE A 335 -5.17 12.54 11.89
CA PHE A 335 -5.70 11.39 11.17
C PHE A 335 -6.24 10.38 12.18
N ARG A 336 -7.49 10.57 12.62
CA ARG A 336 -8.14 9.58 13.49
C ARG A 336 -8.45 8.31 12.70
N ALA A 337 -7.97 7.16 13.19
CA ALA A 337 -8.61 5.90 12.83
C ALA A 337 -10.08 5.96 13.30
N ALA A 338 -11.02 5.57 12.43
CA ALA A 338 -12.41 5.43 12.82
C ALA A 338 -12.52 4.46 14.03
N PRO A 339 -13.40 4.73 15.02
CA PRO A 339 -13.52 3.95 16.24
C PRO A 339 -14.02 2.51 16.05
#